data_AF-I0JYZ4-F1
#
_entry.id   AF-I0JYZ4-F1
#
_cell.length_a   1.000
_cell.length_b   1.000
_cell.length_c   1.000
_cell.angle_alpha   90.00
_cell.angle_beta   90.00
_cell.angle_gamma   90.00
#
_symmetry.space_group_name_H-M   'P 1'
#
loop_
_entity.id
_entity.type
_entity.pdbx_description
1 polymer ?
#
loop_
_entity_poly.entity_id
_entity_poly.type
_entity_poly.pdbx_seq_one_letter_code
_entity_poly.pdbx_strand_id
1 'polypeptide(L)'
;MDSSPQKNVLLCTLGSTLSKTWLIAVEALYFVNHYHQKLDEVHLLTTCNPEAEECFQNIEQCLKIHFPGLIYTFTQVDECADICSQEDYFLFQEVLYRWFLKHIQRATVYVCIASGRKTMSAALLKGASLFGAKYVFDVLAEEPFPSSMEEVKEALKTNKIKFVSLGNEKGWTQLKKLSFEEFPLNEIERKPRLYLATVADRKLQEKINEVQDYSLRIHYNWGRLSELPFPVLARWTPKELDWLNEPLDPKRDKEWIEKLPKVELHCHLGGFATHGELLAQVRSSAEAPSSLPHLLEPPLPEGWPRPAKPIGLETYMELGRATGTDLLKDPGCLKEQCRLLYQALQKDRVVYAEIRTSPNNYTNISKGRSAWTVLCEIRDHFQQCMNENQGADTYCHVNLIIIVTRKDKGDLSDISRHLSLAVTAAQHFPPKESYCGVVGVDLAGLESPKTRASYFAEDFVPVHRCGLAVTAHAGEIDDVEGIWQAIFRLHARRIGHALHLLKSQDLLNTVIDRHIGIEMCPLANYQIHGFKPMENNKNTYPLKEYLNRGVYVTVNTDNIGISKGSLTDNLLFLAELCPGIRRLDILKLLNHACQIAFLPHQLRTELIHKIQKNLLTPTNLALFNEPS
;
A
#
# COMPACT_ATOMS: atom_id res chain seq x y z
N MET A 1 -15.60 -14.39 -22.00
CA MET A 1 -16.85 -13.65 -21.75
C MET A 1 -17.92 -14.40 -22.51
N ASP A 2 -18.71 -15.19 -21.77
CA ASP A 2 -19.77 -15.99 -22.36
C ASP A 2 -20.90 -15.03 -22.77
N SER A 3 -21.12 -14.87 -24.08
CA SER A 3 -22.04 -13.89 -24.66
C SER A 3 -23.47 -14.44 -24.71
N SER A 4 -23.93 -15.06 -23.62
CA SER A 4 -25.34 -15.39 -23.46
C SER A 4 -26.12 -14.09 -23.19
N PRO A 5 -27.33 -13.92 -23.78
CA PRO A 5 -28.14 -12.73 -23.52
C PRO A 5 -28.44 -12.64 -22.02
N GLN A 6 -28.10 -11.50 -21.43
CA GLN A 6 -28.31 -11.23 -20.00
C GLN A 6 -29.82 -11.20 -19.73
N LYS A 7 -30.31 -12.16 -18.94
CA LYS A 7 -31.74 -12.34 -18.67
C LYS A 7 -32.35 -11.11 -17.99
N ASN A 8 -33.60 -10.78 -18.31
CA ASN A 8 -34.37 -9.75 -17.62
C ASN A 8 -35.14 -10.38 -16.45
N VAL A 9 -34.82 -9.95 -15.22
CA VAL A 9 -35.34 -10.51 -13.98
C VAL A 9 -36.08 -9.44 -13.19
N LEU A 10 -37.31 -9.73 -12.76
CA LEU A 10 -38.10 -8.87 -11.89
C LEU A 10 -38.04 -9.42 -10.47
N LEU A 11 -37.66 -8.58 -9.51
CA LEU A 11 -37.78 -8.88 -8.10
C LEU A 11 -38.95 -8.09 -7.51
N CYS A 12 -39.83 -8.82 -6.82
CA CYS A 12 -40.93 -8.27 -6.04
C CYS A 12 -40.91 -8.89 -4.64
N THR A 13 -41.46 -8.20 -3.65
CA THR A 13 -41.77 -8.82 -2.36
C THR A 13 -43.25 -9.21 -2.26
N LEU A 14 -43.67 -10.00 -1.28
CA LEU A 14 -45.09 -10.21 -0.97
C LEU A 14 -45.32 -9.95 0.51
N GLY A 15 -46.37 -9.19 0.85
CA GLY A 15 -46.68 -8.81 2.24
C GLY A 15 -47.62 -9.80 2.92
N SER A 16 -47.81 -9.67 4.24
CA SER A 16 -48.64 -10.57 5.06
C SER A 16 -50.17 -10.43 4.86
N THR A 17 -50.65 -9.36 4.25
CA THR A 17 -52.08 -9.14 3.92
C THR A 17 -52.35 -9.64 2.50
N LEU A 18 -52.51 -10.95 2.38
CA LEU A 18 -52.31 -11.71 1.14
C LEU A 18 -53.54 -11.77 0.22
N SER A 19 -54.73 -11.41 0.72
CA SER A 19 -55.96 -11.42 -0.08
C SER A 19 -56.04 -10.32 -1.14
N LYS A 20 -55.15 -9.31 -1.12
CA LYS A 20 -55.19 -8.14 -2.02
C LYS A 20 -53.85 -7.79 -2.70
N THR A 21 -52.74 -8.39 -2.30
CA THR A 21 -51.39 -7.96 -2.72
C THR A 21 -50.81 -8.78 -3.89
N TRP A 22 -51.40 -9.92 -4.22
CA TRP A 22 -50.89 -10.79 -5.28
C TRP A 22 -51.04 -10.19 -6.68
N LEU A 23 -52.08 -9.37 -6.89
CA LEU A 23 -52.35 -8.69 -8.17
C LEU A 23 -51.30 -7.61 -8.45
N ILE A 24 -50.77 -6.95 -7.42
CA ILE A 24 -49.70 -5.94 -7.55
C ILE A 24 -48.43 -6.57 -8.16
N ALA A 25 -48.08 -7.79 -7.77
CA ALA A 25 -46.95 -8.51 -8.35
C ALA A 25 -47.18 -8.83 -9.83
N VAL A 26 -48.42 -9.09 -10.23
CA VAL A 26 -48.79 -9.34 -11.64
C VAL A 26 -48.82 -8.04 -12.45
N GLU A 27 -49.31 -6.95 -11.88
CA GLU A 27 -49.30 -5.62 -12.49
C GLU A 27 -47.87 -5.15 -12.80
N ALA A 28 -46.93 -5.45 -11.91
CA ALA A 28 -45.51 -5.14 -12.11
C ALA A 28 -44.92 -5.82 -13.38
N LEU A 29 -45.43 -6.98 -13.79
CA LEU A 29 -44.99 -7.66 -15.01
C LEU A 29 -45.40 -6.90 -16.26
N TYR A 30 -46.59 -6.27 -16.26
CA TYR A 30 -47.05 -5.43 -17.37
C TYR A 30 -46.15 -4.22 -17.54
N PHE A 31 -45.67 -3.62 -16.44
CA PHE A 31 -44.74 -2.50 -16.53
C PHE A 31 -43.48 -2.88 -17.32
N VAL A 32 -42.80 -3.94 -16.90
CA VAL A 32 -41.53 -4.35 -17.53
C VAL A 32 -41.75 -4.78 -18.98
N ASN A 33 -42.73 -5.65 -19.24
CA ASN A 33 -43.00 -6.18 -20.58
C ASN A 33 -43.49 -5.12 -21.57
N HIS A 34 -44.26 -4.13 -21.12
CA HIS A 34 -44.84 -3.12 -22.00
C HIS A 34 -43.91 -1.92 -22.23
N TYR A 35 -43.24 -1.44 -21.19
CA TYR A 35 -42.47 -0.19 -21.25
C TYR A 35 -40.97 -0.36 -21.41
N HIS A 36 -40.42 -1.56 -21.15
CA HIS A 36 -38.98 -1.78 -21.16
C HIS A 36 -38.56 -2.92 -22.07
N GLN A 37 -38.65 -4.16 -21.61
CA GLN A 37 -38.22 -5.34 -22.33
C GLN A 37 -39.02 -6.56 -21.88
N LYS A 38 -39.04 -7.60 -22.72
CA LYS A 38 -39.61 -8.88 -22.33
C LYS A 38 -38.86 -9.45 -21.12
N LEU A 39 -39.61 -9.80 -20.09
CA LEU A 39 -39.13 -10.41 -18.86
C LEU A 39 -38.92 -11.91 -19.06
N ASP A 40 -37.81 -12.44 -18.54
CA ASP A 40 -37.47 -13.87 -18.58
C ASP A 40 -37.83 -14.57 -17.27
N GLU A 41 -37.61 -13.90 -16.13
CA GLU A 41 -37.87 -14.46 -14.81
C GLU A 41 -38.53 -13.45 -13.85
N VAL A 42 -39.40 -13.93 -12.96
CA VAL A 42 -39.92 -13.16 -11.81
C VAL A 42 -39.65 -13.90 -10.50
N HIS A 43 -39.06 -13.20 -9.54
CA HIS A 43 -38.71 -13.73 -8.23
C HIS A 43 -39.53 -13.00 -7.19
N LEU A 44 -40.24 -13.77 -6.36
CA LEU A 44 -41.15 -13.26 -5.34
C LEU A 44 -40.61 -13.65 -3.97
N LEU A 45 -40.07 -12.68 -3.24
CA LEU A 45 -39.48 -12.88 -1.92
C LEU A 45 -40.47 -12.50 -0.80
N THR A 46 -40.65 -13.36 0.20
CA THR A 46 -41.59 -13.12 1.29
C THR A 46 -41.13 -13.73 2.61
N THR A 47 -41.81 -13.41 3.70
CA THR A 47 -41.67 -14.11 4.98
C THR A 47 -42.37 -15.47 4.94
N CYS A 48 -42.00 -16.40 5.84
CA CYS A 48 -42.63 -17.71 6.05
C CYS A 48 -44.01 -17.61 6.72
N ASN A 49 -44.90 -16.78 6.18
CA ASN A 49 -46.29 -16.70 6.66
C ASN A 49 -47.10 -17.89 6.10
N PRO A 50 -47.83 -18.67 6.93
CA PRO A 50 -48.70 -19.77 6.47
C PRO A 50 -49.78 -19.36 5.46
N GLU A 51 -50.25 -18.10 5.52
CA GLU A 51 -51.26 -17.57 4.59
C GLU A 51 -50.70 -17.37 3.16
N ALA A 52 -49.37 -17.39 2.98
CA ALA A 52 -48.74 -17.08 1.69
C ALA A 52 -48.98 -18.14 0.61
N GLU A 53 -49.33 -19.37 1.00
CA GLU A 53 -49.50 -20.49 0.08
C GLU A 53 -50.69 -20.30 -0.88
N GLU A 54 -51.81 -19.77 -0.39
CA GLU A 54 -52.99 -19.46 -1.23
C GLU A 54 -52.65 -18.37 -2.26
N CYS A 55 -51.88 -17.37 -1.85
CA CYS A 55 -51.37 -16.32 -2.74
C CYS A 55 -50.46 -16.89 -3.84
N PHE A 56 -49.56 -17.83 -3.50
CA PHE A 56 -48.71 -18.49 -4.49
C PHE A 56 -49.50 -19.25 -5.55
N GLN A 57 -50.58 -19.94 -5.14
CA GLN A 57 -51.46 -20.66 -6.07
C GLN A 57 -52.15 -19.69 -7.05
N ASN A 58 -52.69 -18.58 -6.54
CA ASN A 58 -53.34 -17.56 -7.36
C ASN A 58 -52.36 -16.91 -8.36
N ILE A 59 -51.15 -16.56 -7.91
CA ILE A 59 -50.10 -16.02 -8.77
C ILE A 59 -49.71 -17.07 -9.82
N GLU A 60 -49.42 -18.30 -9.41
CA GLU A 60 -49.01 -19.37 -10.32
C GLU A 60 -50.05 -19.62 -11.41
N GLN A 61 -51.33 -19.71 -11.06
CA GLN A 61 -52.41 -19.89 -12.02
C GLN A 61 -52.46 -18.72 -13.01
N CYS A 62 -52.34 -17.49 -12.51
CA CYS A 62 -52.31 -16.29 -13.34
C CYS A 62 -51.11 -16.28 -14.30
N LEU A 63 -49.90 -16.57 -13.82
CA LEU A 63 -48.67 -16.58 -14.62
C LEU A 63 -48.75 -17.64 -15.73
N LYS A 64 -49.26 -18.84 -15.42
CA LYS A 64 -49.43 -19.92 -16.43
C LYS A 64 -50.39 -19.52 -17.55
N ILE A 65 -51.46 -18.80 -17.22
CA ILE A 65 -52.49 -18.40 -18.21
C ILE A 65 -52.04 -17.19 -19.03
N HIS A 66 -51.49 -16.16 -18.40
CA HIS A 66 -51.26 -14.86 -19.05
C HIS A 66 -49.82 -14.60 -19.47
N PHE A 67 -48.85 -15.31 -18.89
CA PHE A 67 -47.42 -15.15 -19.20
C PHE A 67 -46.76 -16.51 -19.50
N PRO A 68 -47.24 -17.23 -20.54
CA PRO A 68 -46.73 -18.56 -20.86
C PRO A 68 -45.24 -18.49 -21.19
N GLY A 69 -44.46 -19.37 -20.54
CA GLY A 69 -43.00 -19.44 -20.68
C GLY A 69 -42.20 -18.52 -19.75
N LEU A 70 -42.84 -17.68 -18.94
CA LEU A 70 -42.17 -16.93 -17.88
C LEU A 70 -41.72 -17.89 -16.77
N ILE A 71 -40.45 -17.81 -16.38
CA ILE A 71 -39.93 -18.53 -15.22
C ILE A 71 -40.30 -17.75 -13.97
N TYR A 72 -40.80 -18.42 -12.93
CA TYR A 72 -41.07 -17.77 -11.65
C TYR A 72 -40.59 -18.61 -10.49
N THR A 73 -40.23 -17.93 -9.41
CA THR A 73 -39.82 -18.52 -8.14
C THR A 73 -40.49 -17.78 -6.99
N PHE A 74 -40.85 -18.53 -5.96
CA PHE A 74 -41.26 -18.02 -4.67
C PHE A 74 -40.18 -18.37 -3.67
N THR A 75 -39.69 -17.40 -2.93
CA THR A 75 -38.68 -17.61 -1.89
C THR A 75 -39.23 -17.11 -0.57
N GLN A 76 -39.31 -18.00 0.43
CA GLN A 76 -39.68 -17.65 1.79
C GLN A 76 -38.44 -17.55 2.66
N VAL A 77 -38.34 -16.52 3.50
CA VAL A 77 -37.27 -16.36 4.48
C VAL A 77 -37.56 -17.24 5.69
N ASP A 78 -36.72 -18.24 5.91
CA ASP A 78 -36.85 -19.15 7.05
C ASP A 78 -36.75 -18.41 8.39
N GLU A 79 -37.38 -18.96 9.43
CA GLU A 79 -37.44 -18.39 10.78
C GLU A 79 -38.02 -16.96 10.88
N CYS A 80 -38.52 -16.40 9.77
CA CYS A 80 -39.14 -15.09 9.72
C CYS A 80 -40.59 -15.26 9.27
N ALA A 81 -41.53 -15.42 10.20
CA ALA A 81 -42.96 -15.51 9.85
C ALA A 81 -43.54 -14.14 9.46
N ASP A 82 -43.08 -13.09 10.13
CA ASP A 82 -43.41 -11.68 9.89
C ASP A 82 -42.25 -10.79 10.36
N ILE A 83 -42.20 -9.54 9.90
CA ILE A 83 -41.19 -8.56 10.33
C ILE A 83 -41.75 -7.78 11.52
N CYS A 84 -41.47 -8.27 12.73
CA CYS A 84 -41.96 -7.71 14.00
C CYS A 84 -40.85 -7.13 14.86
N SER A 85 -39.60 -7.50 14.61
CA SER A 85 -38.41 -7.03 15.31
C SER A 85 -37.33 -6.51 14.35
N GLN A 86 -36.29 -5.91 14.93
CA GLN A 86 -35.10 -5.51 14.19
C GLN A 86 -34.34 -6.73 13.66
N GLU A 87 -34.31 -7.82 14.43
CA GLU A 87 -33.69 -9.09 14.04
C GLU A 87 -34.37 -9.71 12.83
N ASP A 88 -35.71 -9.71 12.78
CA ASP A 88 -36.48 -10.20 11.63
C ASP A 88 -36.17 -9.39 10.37
N TYR A 89 -36.12 -8.06 10.53
CA TYR A 89 -35.79 -7.16 9.43
C TYR A 89 -34.37 -7.40 8.90
N PHE A 90 -33.39 -7.59 9.78
CA PHE A 90 -32.02 -7.88 9.38
C PHE A 90 -31.87 -9.26 8.75
N LEU A 91 -32.62 -10.26 9.22
CA LEU A 91 -32.64 -11.58 8.59
C LEU A 91 -33.23 -11.50 7.17
N PHE A 92 -34.37 -10.83 7.01
CA PHE A 92 -34.99 -10.59 5.71
C PHE A 92 -34.05 -9.82 4.76
N GLN A 93 -33.41 -8.77 5.27
CA GLN A 93 -32.46 -7.96 4.52
C GLN A 93 -31.23 -8.76 4.08
N GLU A 94 -30.70 -9.64 4.93
CA GLU A 94 -29.57 -10.51 4.58
C GLU A 94 -29.91 -11.43 3.41
N VAL A 95 -31.07 -12.11 3.46
CA VAL A 95 -31.54 -12.97 2.37
C VAL A 95 -31.70 -12.17 1.09
N LEU A 96 -32.36 -11.02 1.17
CA LEU A 96 -32.58 -10.14 0.04
C LEU A 96 -31.26 -9.68 -0.60
N TYR A 97 -30.26 -9.30 0.20
CA TYR A 97 -28.97 -8.84 -0.31
C TYR A 97 -28.17 -9.97 -0.97
N ARG A 98 -28.21 -11.18 -0.42
CA ARG A 98 -27.59 -12.34 -1.06
C ARG A 98 -28.31 -12.77 -2.34
N TRP A 99 -29.64 -12.55 -2.42
CA TRP A 99 -30.38 -12.67 -3.67
C TRP A 99 -29.85 -11.68 -4.72
N PHE A 100 -29.65 -10.41 -4.38
CA PHE A 100 -29.06 -9.44 -5.31
C PHE A 100 -27.68 -9.90 -5.82
N LEU A 101 -26.80 -10.37 -4.93
CA LEU A 101 -25.48 -10.90 -5.33
C LEU A 101 -25.59 -12.08 -6.31
N LYS A 102 -26.52 -13.00 -6.07
CA LYS A 102 -26.76 -14.17 -6.94
C LYS A 102 -27.17 -13.76 -8.36
N HIS A 103 -27.97 -12.69 -8.50
CA HIS A 103 -28.63 -12.35 -9.76
C HIS A 103 -27.97 -11.19 -10.53
N ILE A 104 -27.45 -10.17 -9.86
CA ILE A 104 -27.04 -8.91 -10.51
C ILE A 104 -25.87 -9.07 -11.50
N GLN A 105 -25.03 -10.08 -11.32
CA GLN A 105 -23.92 -10.39 -12.23
C GLN A 105 -24.36 -11.19 -13.48
N ARG A 106 -25.55 -11.80 -13.45
CA ARG A 106 -26.04 -12.75 -14.46
C ARG A 106 -27.30 -12.24 -15.18
N ALA A 107 -27.93 -11.20 -14.66
CA ALA A 107 -29.21 -10.69 -15.12
C ALA A 107 -29.30 -9.17 -15.05
N THR A 108 -30.20 -8.61 -15.85
CA THR A 108 -30.70 -7.24 -15.74
C THR A 108 -31.85 -7.24 -14.75
N VAL A 109 -31.64 -6.67 -13.58
CA VAL A 109 -32.61 -6.70 -12.47
C VAL A 109 -33.53 -5.48 -12.51
N TYR A 110 -34.84 -5.73 -12.45
CA TYR A 110 -35.91 -4.76 -12.23
C TYR A 110 -36.48 -4.99 -10.83
N VAL A 111 -36.84 -3.91 -10.13
CA VAL A 111 -37.34 -4.00 -8.75
C VAL A 111 -38.68 -3.28 -8.63
N CYS A 112 -39.70 -4.01 -8.21
CA CYS A 112 -41.00 -3.45 -7.84
C CYS A 112 -41.11 -3.37 -6.32
N ILE A 113 -41.36 -2.18 -5.77
CA ILE A 113 -41.46 -1.96 -4.32
C ILE A 113 -42.90 -1.99 -3.78
N ALA A 114 -43.88 -2.17 -4.66
CA ALA A 114 -45.30 -2.02 -4.39
C ALA A 114 -45.90 -3.14 -3.51
N SER A 115 -45.32 -4.33 -3.58
CA SER A 115 -45.91 -5.54 -2.99
C SER A 115 -45.22 -5.87 -1.67
N GLY A 116 -45.79 -5.47 -0.53
CA GLY A 116 -45.19 -5.76 0.77
C GLY A 116 -45.62 -4.86 1.93
N ARG A 117 -45.08 -5.13 3.12
CA ARG A 117 -45.05 -4.13 4.20
C ARG A 117 -44.05 -3.02 3.85
N LYS A 118 -44.28 -1.80 4.36
CA LYS A 118 -43.37 -0.66 4.18
C LYS A 118 -41.90 -1.01 4.47
N THR A 119 -41.65 -1.87 5.46
CA THR A 119 -40.31 -2.36 5.82
C THR A 119 -39.66 -3.21 4.73
N MET A 120 -40.40 -4.09 4.05
CA MET A 120 -39.90 -4.89 2.93
C MET A 120 -39.62 -4.02 1.71
N SER A 121 -40.53 -3.09 1.39
CA SER A 121 -40.34 -2.11 0.32
C SER A 121 -39.08 -1.25 0.55
N ALA A 122 -38.84 -0.83 1.80
CA ALA A 122 -37.62 -0.11 2.17
C ALA A 122 -36.36 -0.97 2.02
N ALA A 123 -36.42 -2.27 2.37
CA ALA A 123 -35.31 -3.20 2.18
C ALA A 123 -35.00 -3.41 0.68
N LEU A 124 -36.02 -3.55 -0.17
CA LEU A 124 -35.90 -3.64 -1.62
C LEU A 124 -35.24 -2.41 -2.22
N LEU A 125 -35.73 -1.22 -1.86
CA LEU A 125 -35.17 0.04 -2.34
C LEU A 125 -33.71 0.18 -1.92
N LYS A 126 -33.39 -0.13 -0.66
CA LYS A 126 -32.01 -0.11 -0.17
C LYS A 126 -31.14 -1.12 -0.91
N GLY A 127 -31.64 -2.34 -1.16
CA GLY A 127 -30.94 -3.36 -1.94
C GLY A 127 -30.67 -2.90 -3.38
N ALA A 128 -31.66 -2.33 -4.05
CA ALA A 128 -31.53 -1.77 -5.38
C ALA A 128 -30.47 -0.65 -5.43
N SER A 129 -30.47 0.26 -4.45
CA SER A 129 -29.47 1.33 -4.35
C SER A 129 -28.05 0.79 -4.11
N LEU A 130 -27.90 -0.27 -3.30
CA LEU A 130 -26.60 -0.86 -2.96
C LEU A 130 -26.02 -1.71 -4.10
N PHE A 131 -26.82 -2.59 -4.71
CA PHE A 131 -26.34 -3.55 -5.70
C PHE A 131 -26.60 -3.13 -7.15
N GLY A 132 -27.60 -2.28 -7.34
CA GLY A 132 -28.05 -1.78 -8.63
C GLY A 132 -29.35 -2.45 -9.08
N ALA A 133 -30.13 -1.70 -9.85
CA ALA A 133 -31.31 -2.17 -10.55
C ALA A 133 -31.51 -1.31 -11.80
N LYS A 134 -31.76 -1.95 -12.94
CA LYS A 134 -32.01 -1.25 -14.21
C LYS A 134 -33.16 -0.26 -14.08
N TYR A 135 -34.17 -0.65 -13.30
CA TYR A 135 -35.32 0.17 -12.99
C TYR A 135 -35.91 -0.21 -11.63
N VAL A 136 -36.15 0.79 -10.80
CA VAL A 136 -36.94 0.68 -9.57
C VAL A 136 -38.26 1.41 -9.81
N PHE A 137 -39.37 0.78 -9.46
CA PHE A 137 -40.69 1.35 -9.68
C PHE A 137 -41.69 0.87 -8.63
N ASP A 138 -42.80 1.59 -8.56
CA ASP A 138 -43.94 1.31 -7.69
C ASP A 138 -45.22 1.19 -8.55
N VAL A 139 -46.23 0.54 -8.00
CA VAL A 139 -47.52 0.30 -8.65
C VAL A 139 -48.61 0.84 -7.74
N LEU A 140 -49.34 1.84 -8.23
CA LEU A 140 -50.46 2.45 -7.54
C LEU A 140 -51.76 2.02 -8.22
N ALA A 141 -52.69 1.49 -7.44
CA ALA A 141 -54.03 1.14 -7.91
C ALA A 141 -55.07 2.03 -7.21
N GLU A 142 -56.02 2.56 -7.97
CA GLU A 142 -57.17 3.31 -7.45
C GLU A 142 -58.26 2.34 -6.94
N GLU A 143 -58.97 2.74 -5.88
CA GLU A 143 -60.08 1.93 -5.34
C GLU A 143 -61.31 1.93 -6.29
N PRO A 144 -62.05 0.81 -6.40
CA PRO A 144 -61.79 -0.47 -5.74
C PRO A 144 -60.63 -1.23 -6.39
N PHE A 145 -59.79 -1.84 -5.55
CA PHE A 145 -58.66 -2.65 -6.02
C PHE A 145 -59.15 -3.82 -6.89
N PRO A 146 -58.47 -4.12 -8.02
CA PRO A 146 -58.77 -5.29 -8.80
C PRO A 146 -58.74 -6.55 -7.92
N SER A 147 -59.61 -7.49 -8.24
CA SER A 147 -59.71 -8.81 -7.59
C SER A 147 -59.57 -9.97 -8.58
N SER A 148 -59.57 -9.67 -9.88
CA SER A 148 -59.41 -10.61 -10.99
C SER A 148 -58.50 -10.06 -12.09
N MET A 149 -58.06 -10.92 -13.01
CA MET A 149 -57.19 -10.52 -14.13
C MET A 149 -57.91 -9.69 -15.18
N GLU A 150 -59.22 -9.90 -15.33
CA GLU A 150 -60.11 -9.10 -16.16
C GLU A 150 -60.17 -7.66 -15.62
N GLU A 151 -60.32 -7.51 -14.30
CA GLU A 151 -60.31 -6.22 -13.63
C GLU A 151 -58.94 -5.52 -13.72
N VAL A 152 -57.82 -6.25 -13.62
CA VAL A 152 -56.48 -5.66 -13.83
C VAL A 152 -56.33 -5.12 -15.25
N LYS A 153 -56.73 -5.90 -16.27
CA LYS A 153 -56.67 -5.44 -17.68
C LYS A 153 -57.56 -4.23 -17.92
N GLU A 154 -58.75 -4.20 -17.33
CA GLU A 154 -59.64 -3.06 -17.43
C GLU A 154 -59.12 -1.84 -16.67
N ALA A 155 -58.53 -2.03 -15.48
CA ALA A 155 -57.90 -0.98 -14.71
C ALA A 155 -56.67 -0.39 -15.43
N LEU A 156 -55.89 -1.21 -16.13
CA LEU A 156 -54.81 -0.74 -17.01
C LEU A 156 -55.35 0.08 -18.19
N LYS A 157 -56.44 -0.38 -18.85
CA LYS A 157 -57.07 0.36 -19.97
C LYS A 157 -57.69 1.69 -19.53
N THR A 158 -58.30 1.71 -18.35
CA THR A 158 -58.99 2.88 -17.79
C THR A 158 -58.06 3.78 -16.97
N ASN A 159 -56.75 3.50 -16.97
CA ASN A 159 -55.71 4.29 -16.28
C ASN A 159 -55.91 4.39 -14.74
N LYS A 160 -56.53 3.36 -14.14
CA LYS A 160 -56.70 3.19 -12.70
C LYS A 160 -55.51 2.52 -12.02
N ILE A 161 -54.63 1.87 -12.80
CA ILE A 161 -53.30 1.43 -12.36
C ILE A 161 -52.27 2.39 -12.93
N LYS A 162 -51.44 2.95 -12.06
CA LYS A 162 -50.38 3.89 -12.40
C LYS A 162 -49.04 3.33 -11.96
N PHE A 163 -48.07 3.37 -12.87
CA PHE A 163 -46.70 2.99 -12.57
C PHE A 163 -45.90 4.23 -12.20
N VAL A 164 -45.31 4.22 -11.01
CA VAL A 164 -44.42 5.30 -10.56
C VAL A 164 -42.99 4.84 -10.78
N SER A 165 -42.32 5.49 -11.72
CA SER A 165 -40.89 5.28 -11.92
C SER A 165 -40.07 6.00 -10.85
N LEU A 166 -39.19 5.26 -10.17
CA LEU A 166 -38.12 5.83 -9.34
C LEU A 166 -36.79 5.92 -10.10
N GLY A 167 -36.71 5.34 -11.30
CA GLY A 167 -35.57 5.41 -12.19
C GLY A 167 -34.55 4.28 -11.99
N ASN A 168 -33.34 4.51 -12.50
CA ASN A 168 -32.25 3.54 -12.51
C ASN A 168 -31.35 3.71 -11.29
N GLU A 169 -31.04 2.60 -10.61
CA GLU A 169 -30.06 2.55 -9.52
C GLU A 169 -28.77 1.90 -10.02
N LYS A 170 -27.66 2.65 -9.98
CA LYS A 170 -26.37 2.15 -10.52
C LYS A 170 -25.68 1.12 -9.64
N GLY A 171 -26.07 1.03 -8.37
CA GLY A 171 -25.37 0.28 -7.35
C GLY A 171 -24.05 0.93 -6.93
N TRP A 172 -23.55 0.55 -5.76
CA TRP A 172 -22.27 0.99 -5.23
C TRP A 172 -21.13 0.22 -5.89
N THR A 173 -20.19 0.93 -6.50
CA THR A 173 -19.07 0.33 -7.25
C THR A 173 -18.23 -0.61 -6.37
N GLN A 174 -18.10 -0.30 -5.08
CA GLN A 174 -17.38 -1.08 -4.08
C GLN A 174 -18.00 -2.45 -3.85
N LEU A 175 -19.33 -2.56 -3.95
CA LEU A 175 -20.07 -3.81 -3.71
C LEU A 175 -20.14 -4.70 -4.96
N LYS A 176 -19.88 -4.15 -6.16
CA LYS A 176 -19.88 -4.92 -7.43
C LYS A 176 -18.83 -6.03 -7.47
N LYS A 177 -17.78 -5.94 -6.65
CA LYS A 177 -16.71 -6.94 -6.58
C LYS A 177 -17.02 -8.11 -5.65
N LEU A 178 -18.04 -7.99 -4.79
CA LEU A 178 -18.44 -9.08 -3.90
C LEU A 178 -18.99 -10.23 -4.75
N SER A 179 -18.63 -11.45 -4.39
CA SER A 179 -19.11 -12.63 -5.10
C SER A 179 -20.21 -13.35 -4.31
N PHE A 180 -21.06 -14.08 -5.02
CA PHE A 180 -22.07 -14.93 -4.39
C PHE A 180 -21.41 -16.06 -3.59
N GLU A 181 -20.25 -16.55 -4.03
CA GLU A 181 -19.50 -17.61 -3.38
C GLU A 181 -18.96 -17.19 -2.00
N GLU A 182 -18.65 -15.90 -1.81
CA GLU A 182 -18.24 -15.33 -0.51
C GLU A 182 -19.43 -15.19 0.47
N PHE A 183 -20.63 -14.93 -0.06
CA PHE A 183 -21.85 -14.69 0.73
C PHE A 183 -23.03 -15.52 0.18
N PRO A 184 -22.96 -16.86 0.27
CA PRO A 184 -23.94 -17.72 -0.38
C PRO A 184 -25.31 -17.62 0.28
N LEU A 185 -26.36 -17.69 -0.54
CA LEU A 185 -27.72 -17.90 -0.08
C LEU A 185 -28.03 -19.40 -0.15
N ASN A 186 -28.46 -20.00 0.96
CA ASN A 186 -28.89 -21.38 0.97
C ASN A 186 -30.39 -21.46 0.70
N GLU A 187 -30.77 -22.12 -0.39
CA GLU A 187 -32.17 -22.26 -0.81
C GLU A 187 -32.53 -23.74 -0.93
N ILE A 188 -33.54 -24.15 -0.17
CA ILE A 188 -34.05 -25.52 -0.19
C ILE A 188 -35.40 -25.50 -0.91
N GLU A 189 -35.51 -26.21 -2.03
CA GLU A 189 -36.79 -26.37 -2.73
C GLU A 189 -37.74 -27.22 -1.88
N ARG A 190 -38.85 -26.63 -1.44
CA ARG A 190 -39.90 -27.31 -0.65
C ARG A 190 -40.97 -27.93 -1.55
N LYS A 191 -41.30 -27.22 -2.63
CA LYS A 191 -42.23 -27.63 -3.70
C LYS A 191 -41.70 -27.06 -5.02
N PRO A 192 -42.14 -27.56 -6.19
CA PRO A 192 -41.71 -27.01 -7.47
C PRO A 192 -41.81 -25.48 -7.49
N ARG A 193 -40.66 -24.80 -7.67
CA ARG A 193 -40.54 -23.32 -7.72
C ARG A 193 -40.76 -22.57 -6.39
N LEU A 194 -40.95 -23.28 -5.26
CA LEU A 194 -41.06 -22.71 -3.92
C LEU A 194 -39.83 -23.08 -3.09
N TYR A 195 -39.05 -22.08 -2.73
CA TYR A 195 -37.80 -22.20 -2.00
C TYR A 195 -37.91 -21.64 -0.60
N LEU A 196 -37.25 -22.29 0.36
CA LEU A 196 -36.98 -21.78 1.69
C LEU A 196 -35.54 -21.28 1.74
N ALA A 197 -35.36 -19.99 1.96
CA ALA A 197 -34.06 -19.33 2.04
C ALA A 197 -33.58 -19.22 3.48
N THR A 198 -32.34 -19.65 3.72
CA THR A 198 -31.65 -19.56 5.01
C THR A 198 -30.30 -18.87 4.81
N VAL A 199 -29.84 -18.21 5.87
CA VAL A 199 -28.50 -17.60 5.94
C VAL A 199 -27.81 -18.04 7.21
N ALA A 200 -26.53 -18.36 7.11
CA ALA A 200 -25.76 -18.87 8.25
C ALA A 200 -25.21 -17.75 9.16
N ASP A 201 -25.11 -16.52 8.66
CA ASP A 201 -24.52 -15.38 9.36
C ASP A 201 -25.01 -14.04 8.76
N ARG A 202 -24.57 -12.91 9.34
CA ARG A 202 -24.86 -11.54 8.88
C ARG A 202 -23.66 -10.85 8.23
N LYS A 203 -22.68 -11.62 7.74
CA LYS A 203 -21.40 -11.05 7.26
C LYS A 203 -21.56 -10.12 6.07
N LEU A 204 -22.59 -10.30 5.22
CA LEU A 204 -22.79 -9.40 4.08
C LEU A 204 -23.23 -8.02 4.56
N GLN A 205 -24.17 -7.95 5.50
CA GLN A 205 -24.56 -6.68 6.14
C GLN A 205 -23.37 -6.02 6.85
N GLU A 206 -22.58 -6.78 7.62
CA GLU A 206 -21.35 -6.26 8.24
C GLU A 206 -20.40 -5.65 7.20
N LYS A 207 -20.22 -6.34 6.06
CA LYS A 207 -19.38 -5.85 4.96
C LYS A 207 -19.93 -4.59 4.30
N ILE A 208 -21.25 -4.49 4.12
CA ILE A 208 -21.89 -3.30 3.57
C ILE A 208 -21.69 -2.12 4.52
N ASN A 209 -21.93 -2.31 5.81
CA ASN A 209 -21.74 -1.28 6.83
C ASN A 209 -20.28 -0.80 6.85
N GLU A 210 -19.30 -1.71 6.77
CA GLU A 210 -17.88 -1.38 6.65
C GLU A 210 -17.60 -0.45 5.46
N VAL A 211 -18.19 -0.74 4.28
CA VAL A 211 -18.04 0.08 3.07
C VAL A 211 -18.70 1.47 3.23
N GLN A 212 -19.85 1.53 3.90
CA GLN A 212 -20.54 2.80 4.20
C GLN A 212 -19.71 3.66 5.15
N ASP A 213 -19.24 3.08 6.25
CA ASP A 213 -18.40 3.76 7.22
C ASP A 213 -17.11 4.27 6.59
N TYR A 214 -16.48 3.48 5.70
CA TYR A 214 -15.32 3.92 4.94
C TYR A 214 -15.61 5.13 4.06
N SER A 215 -16.74 5.14 3.37
CA SER A 215 -17.12 6.24 2.50
C SER A 215 -17.37 7.52 3.30
N LEU A 216 -18.02 7.40 4.46
CA LEU A 216 -18.24 8.52 5.38
C LEU A 216 -16.94 9.07 5.93
N ARG A 217 -16.01 8.21 6.36
CA ARG A 217 -14.69 8.65 6.87
C ARG A 217 -13.91 9.43 5.82
N ILE A 218 -13.89 8.95 4.57
CA ILE A 218 -13.25 9.68 3.46
C ILE A 218 -13.89 11.04 3.27
N HIS A 219 -15.22 11.13 3.32
CA HIS A 219 -15.94 12.40 3.20
C HIS A 219 -15.58 13.38 4.33
N TYR A 220 -15.57 12.91 5.58
CA TYR A 220 -15.17 13.74 6.73
C TYR A 220 -13.71 14.19 6.66
N ASN A 221 -12.82 13.34 6.15
CA ASN A 221 -11.40 13.65 6.01
C ASN A 221 -11.04 14.34 4.69
N TRP A 222 -12.02 14.68 3.84
CA TRP A 222 -11.76 15.19 2.48
C TRP A 222 -10.86 16.42 2.48
N GLY A 223 -11.10 17.37 3.39
CA GLY A 223 -10.28 18.59 3.52
C GLY A 223 -8.85 18.35 3.98
N ARG A 224 -8.54 17.20 4.59
CA ARG A 224 -7.21 16.84 5.11
C ARG A 224 -6.43 15.93 4.16
N LEU A 225 -7.00 15.53 3.02
CA LEU A 225 -6.38 14.57 2.10
C LEU A 225 -5.00 15.03 1.62
N SER A 226 -4.79 16.34 1.42
CA SER A 226 -3.50 16.92 1.02
C SER A 226 -2.44 16.88 2.11
N GLU A 227 -2.83 16.76 3.38
CA GLU A 227 -1.91 16.73 4.53
C GLU A 227 -1.46 15.31 4.89
N LEU A 228 -2.20 14.30 4.42
CA LEU A 228 -1.95 12.89 4.70
C LEU A 228 -0.86 12.34 3.75
N PRO A 229 0.21 11.71 4.28
CA PRO A 229 1.26 11.14 3.44
C PRO A 229 0.77 9.99 2.55
N PHE A 230 -0.32 9.33 2.95
CA PHE A 230 -0.96 8.30 2.14
C PHE A 230 -2.48 8.52 2.12
N PRO A 231 -3.12 8.57 0.94
CA PRO A 231 -4.58 8.73 0.83
C PRO A 231 -5.39 7.67 1.59
N VAL A 232 -4.84 6.45 1.77
CA VAL A 232 -5.50 5.38 2.52
C VAL A 232 -5.78 5.76 3.99
N LEU A 233 -5.01 6.68 4.57
CA LEU A 233 -5.18 7.15 5.94
C LEU A 233 -6.51 7.90 6.14
N ALA A 234 -7.13 8.44 5.08
CA ALA A 234 -8.45 9.07 5.19
C ALA A 234 -9.57 8.08 5.58
N ARG A 235 -9.29 6.78 5.51
CA ARG A 235 -10.19 5.71 5.96
C ARG A 235 -10.07 5.39 7.45
N TRP A 236 -9.05 5.91 8.11
CA TRP A 236 -8.82 5.68 9.53
C TRP A 236 -9.83 6.45 10.37
N THR A 237 -10.11 5.95 11.58
CA THR A 237 -10.98 6.62 12.55
C THR A 237 -10.34 7.92 13.06
N PRO A 238 -11.15 8.86 13.59
CA PRO A 238 -10.61 10.06 14.24
C PRO A 238 -9.58 9.73 15.33
N LYS A 239 -9.85 8.74 16.19
CA LYS A 239 -8.93 8.29 17.25
C LYS A 239 -7.58 7.82 16.69
N GLU A 240 -7.57 7.08 15.58
CA GLU A 240 -6.34 6.62 14.94
C GLU A 240 -5.56 7.77 14.30
N LEU A 241 -6.25 8.75 13.72
CA LEU A 241 -5.62 9.96 13.18
C LEU A 241 -5.06 10.87 14.28
N ASP A 242 -5.74 10.98 15.42
CA ASP A 242 -5.25 11.72 16.58
C ASP A 242 -4.00 11.06 17.16
N TRP A 243 -4.00 9.74 17.29
CA TRP A 243 -2.81 8.97 17.67
C TRP A 243 -1.63 9.19 16.73
N LEU A 244 -1.86 9.31 15.41
CA LEU A 244 -0.80 9.67 14.46
C LEU A 244 -0.23 11.08 14.71
N ASN A 245 -1.03 11.99 15.24
CA ASN A 245 -0.60 13.37 15.50
C ASN A 245 0.13 13.56 16.84
N GLU A 246 0.13 12.55 17.70
CA GLU A 246 0.92 12.55 18.92
C GLU A 246 2.43 12.36 18.64
N PRO A 247 3.31 12.84 19.55
CA PRO A 247 4.74 12.60 19.47
C PRO A 247 5.09 11.10 19.47
N LEU A 248 6.13 10.76 18.71
CA LEU A 248 6.73 9.43 18.72
C LEU A 248 7.34 9.14 20.09
N ASP A 249 6.99 8.00 20.66
CA ASP A 249 7.54 7.47 21.91
C ASP A 249 8.36 6.20 21.60
N PRO A 250 9.70 6.23 21.76
CA PRO A 250 10.54 5.11 21.37
C PRO A 250 10.24 3.79 22.08
N LYS A 251 9.61 3.83 23.26
CA LYS A 251 9.28 2.62 24.01
C LYS A 251 7.91 2.09 23.61
N ARG A 252 6.89 2.95 23.59
CA ARG A 252 5.52 2.55 23.26
C ARG A 252 5.34 2.22 21.77
N ASP A 253 6.08 2.89 20.90
CA ASP A 253 5.92 2.74 19.45
C ASP A 253 6.90 1.77 18.80
N LYS A 254 7.79 1.15 19.59
CA LYS A 254 8.83 0.24 19.07
C LYS A 254 8.25 -0.84 18.17
N GLU A 255 7.24 -1.56 18.67
CA GLU A 255 6.60 -2.65 17.92
C GLU A 255 5.93 -2.15 16.63
N TRP A 256 5.33 -0.96 16.66
CA TRP A 256 4.75 -0.35 15.47
C TRP A 256 5.83 -0.06 14.42
N ILE A 257 6.93 0.60 14.80
CA ILE A 257 8.05 0.90 13.88
C ILE A 257 8.69 -0.37 13.32
N GLU A 258 8.92 -1.39 14.17
CA GLU A 258 9.47 -2.69 13.75
C GLU A 258 8.58 -3.34 12.69
N LYS A 259 7.25 -3.24 12.84
CA LYS A 259 6.28 -3.85 11.92
C LYS A 259 5.99 -3.01 10.67
N LEU A 260 6.35 -1.73 10.63
CA LEU A 260 6.16 -0.89 9.46
C LEU A 260 6.98 -1.42 8.26
N PRO A 261 6.39 -1.44 7.04
CA PRO A 261 7.18 -1.60 5.82
C PRO A 261 8.08 -0.38 5.63
N LYS A 262 9.36 -0.60 5.32
CA LYS A 262 10.36 0.48 5.24
C LYS A 262 11.07 0.51 3.88
N VAL A 263 11.66 1.66 3.55
CA VAL A 263 12.41 1.90 2.31
C VAL A 263 13.78 2.46 2.69
N GLU A 264 14.85 1.83 2.19
CA GLU A 264 16.25 2.17 2.49
C GLU A 264 16.92 2.72 1.22
N LEU A 265 17.39 3.98 1.25
CA LEU A 265 17.97 4.65 0.08
C LEU A 265 19.46 5.01 0.26
N HIS A 266 20.00 4.79 1.45
CA HIS A 266 21.39 5.09 1.79
C HIS A 266 21.95 4.04 2.73
N CYS A 267 22.34 2.90 2.15
CA CYS A 267 23.00 1.80 2.85
C CYS A 267 24.20 1.27 2.06
N HIS A 268 25.40 1.38 2.62
CA HIS A 268 26.65 0.91 2.00
C HIS A 268 26.88 -0.58 2.26
N LEU A 269 27.10 -1.34 1.18
CA LEU A 269 27.39 -2.77 1.26
C LEU A 269 28.63 -3.06 2.14
N GLY A 270 29.67 -2.25 2.00
CA GLY A 270 30.93 -2.39 2.74
C GLY A 270 30.79 -2.12 4.25
N GLY A 271 29.72 -1.46 4.67
CA GLY A 271 29.49 -1.03 6.05
C GLY A 271 28.67 -1.98 6.91
N PHE A 272 28.34 -3.18 6.44
CA PHE A 272 27.38 -4.09 7.10
C PHE A 272 28.01 -5.06 8.12
N ALA A 273 28.75 -6.09 7.72
CA ALA A 273 29.33 -7.04 8.68
C ALA A 273 30.72 -6.59 9.17
N THR A 274 30.79 -5.49 9.91
CA THR A 274 32.07 -4.88 10.31
C THR A 274 32.59 -5.32 11.68
N HIS A 275 31.76 -5.98 12.50
CA HIS A 275 32.02 -6.28 13.91
C HIS A 275 31.21 -7.51 14.38
N GLY A 276 31.68 -8.19 15.44
CA GLY A 276 30.98 -9.26 16.15
C GLY A 276 30.64 -10.51 15.31
N GLU A 277 29.51 -11.14 15.63
CA GLU A 277 29.08 -12.41 15.03
C GLU A 277 28.93 -12.35 13.50
N LEU A 278 28.37 -11.26 12.97
CA LEU A 278 28.21 -11.09 11.51
C LEU A 278 29.57 -11.10 10.80
N LEU A 279 30.57 -10.41 11.34
CA LEU A 279 31.91 -10.41 10.78
C LEU A 279 32.55 -11.80 10.84
N ALA A 280 32.39 -12.51 11.96
CA ALA A 280 32.87 -13.88 12.11
C ALA A 280 32.26 -14.83 11.06
N GLN A 281 30.94 -14.72 10.82
CA GLN A 281 30.25 -15.50 9.79
C GLN A 281 30.82 -15.20 8.39
N VAL A 282 30.92 -13.92 8.01
CA VAL A 282 31.47 -13.53 6.70
C VAL A 282 32.91 -14.03 6.50
N ARG A 283 33.77 -13.89 7.52
CA ARG A 283 35.16 -14.38 7.46
C ARG A 283 35.23 -15.90 7.33
N SER A 284 34.33 -16.63 7.97
CA SER A 284 34.28 -18.10 7.90
C SER A 284 33.90 -18.64 6.52
N SER A 285 33.23 -17.81 5.70
CA SER A 285 32.83 -18.14 4.33
C SER A 285 33.92 -17.87 3.29
N ALA A 286 35.11 -17.44 3.69
CA ALA A 286 36.18 -17.07 2.75
C ALA A 286 36.66 -18.25 1.90
N GLU A 287 36.83 -18.02 0.60
CA GLU A 287 37.43 -19.01 -0.31
C GLU A 287 38.95 -19.10 -0.12
N ALA A 288 39.60 -18.00 0.27
CA ALA A 288 41.01 -17.96 0.62
C ALA A 288 41.23 -17.37 2.04
N PRO A 289 40.91 -18.11 3.13
CA PRO A 289 41.02 -17.61 4.50
C PRO A 289 42.42 -17.08 4.87
N SER A 290 43.48 -17.67 4.30
CA SER A 290 44.87 -17.24 4.52
C SER A 290 45.22 -15.91 3.86
N SER A 291 44.42 -15.42 2.91
CA SER A 291 44.60 -14.13 2.23
C SER A 291 43.83 -13.00 2.89
N LEU A 292 43.03 -13.28 3.93
CA LEU A 292 42.25 -12.25 4.61
C LEU A 292 43.13 -11.33 5.46
N PRO A 293 42.70 -10.07 5.70
CA PRO A 293 43.36 -9.18 6.64
C PRO A 293 43.51 -9.82 8.03
N HIS A 294 44.67 -9.64 8.64
CA HIS A 294 44.97 -10.15 10.00
C HIS A 294 44.08 -9.53 11.08
N LEU A 295 43.67 -8.27 10.91
CA LEU A 295 42.80 -7.62 11.87
C LEU A 295 41.42 -8.32 11.87
N LEU A 296 41.07 -8.90 13.01
CA LEU A 296 39.80 -9.58 13.20
C LEU A 296 38.67 -8.58 13.45
N GLU A 297 38.90 -7.50 14.20
CA GLU A 297 37.90 -6.48 14.53
C GLU A 297 38.59 -5.20 15.07
N PRO A 298 38.27 -3.98 14.58
CA PRO A 298 38.77 -2.76 15.20
C PRO A 298 38.01 -2.49 16.51
N PRO A 299 38.67 -1.94 17.55
CA PRO A 299 37.99 -1.62 18.80
C PRO A 299 36.94 -0.53 18.55
N LEU A 300 35.70 -0.78 18.99
CA LEU A 300 34.67 0.24 18.97
C LEU A 300 35.01 1.38 19.95
N PRO A 301 34.69 2.64 19.61
CA PRO A 301 34.84 3.75 20.54
C PRO A 301 34.04 3.54 21.83
N GLU A 302 34.48 4.16 22.92
CA GLU A 302 33.78 4.07 24.21
C GLU A 302 32.32 4.57 24.10
N GLY A 303 31.38 3.78 24.64
CA GLY A 303 29.95 4.10 24.64
C GLY A 303 29.20 3.81 23.32
N TRP A 304 29.83 3.14 22.35
CA TRP A 304 29.17 2.77 21.09
C TRP A 304 27.91 1.90 21.29
N PRO A 305 26.79 2.12 20.57
CA PRO A 305 26.59 3.01 19.42
C PRO A 305 26.38 4.49 19.73
N ARG A 306 26.33 4.90 21.00
CA ARG A 306 26.01 6.27 21.41
C ARG A 306 27.19 6.90 22.16
N PRO A 307 28.31 7.18 21.46
CA PRO A 307 29.49 7.77 22.11
C PRO A 307 29.16 9.13 22.72
N ALA A 308 29.84 9.49 23.81
CA ALA A 308 29.66 10.78 24.49
C ALA A 308 30.22 11.98 23.69
N LYS A 309 31.15 11.73 22.76
CA LYS A 309 31.75 12.72 21.87
C LYS A 309 31.73 12.21 20.43
N PRO A 310 31.57 13.10 19.43
CA PRO A 310 31.71 12.71 18.03
C PRO A 310 33.12 12.19 17.73
N ILE A 311 33.22 11.22 16.83
CA ILE A 311 34.48 10.59 16.44
C ILE A 311 35.08 11.15 15.14
N GLY A 312 34.29 11.93 14.39
CA GLY A 312 34.66 12.45 13.06
C GLY A 312 34.62 11.39 11.96
N LEU A 313 34.56 11.87 10.71
CA LEU A 313 34.36 11.01 9.52
C LEU A 313 35.54 10.07 9.27
N GLU A 314 36.78 10.54 9.42
CA GLU A 314 37.97 9.71 9.19
C GLU A 314 37.97 8.48 10.10
N THR A 315 37.79 8.66 11.41
CA THR A 315 37.69 7.57 12.38
C THR A 315 36.52 6.63 12.05
N TYR A 316 35.37 7.19 11.68
CA TYR A 316 34.20 6.41 11.31
C TYR A 316 34.46 5.52 10.09
N MET A 317 35.14 6.04 9.06
CA MET A 317 35.52 5.28 7.86
C MET A 317 36.55 4.18 8.16
N GLU A 318 37.51 4.41 9.08
CA GLU A 318 38.49 3.38 9.45
C GLU A 318 37.86 2.15 10.09
N LEU A 319 36.78 2.32 10.87
CA LEU A 319 36.03 1.20 11.47
C LEU A 319 35.50 0.21 10.41
N GLY A 320 35.27 0.66 9.17
CA GLY A 320 34.78 -0.16 8.07
C GLY A 320 35.85 -0.65 7.09
N ARG A 321 37.06 -0.08 7.06
CA ARG A 321 38.05 -0.38 6.00
C ARG A 321 38.56 -1.82 6.07
N ALA A 322 39.07 -2.22 7.23
CA ALA A 322 39.74 -3.51 7.43
C ALA A 322 38.78 -4.71 7.52
N THR A 323 37.53 -4.46 7.91
CA THR A 323 36.51 -5.50 8.11
C THR A 323 35.42 -5.49 7.04
N GLY A 324 35.39 -4.45 6.21
CA GLY A 324 34.54 -4.34 5.03
C GLY A 324 35.34 -4.49 3.75
N THR A 325 35.88 -3.38 3.23
CA THR A 325 36.41 -3.29 1.86
C THR A 325 37.45 -4.36 1.52
N ASP A 326 38.44 -4.58 2.38
CA ASP A 326 39.49 -5.57 2.12
C ASP A 326 38.99 -7.02 2.23
N LEU A 327 37.99 -7.26 3.09
CA LEU A 327 37.35 -8.57 3.25
C LEU A 327 36.55 -8.96 2.00
N LEU A 328 35.85 -8.00 1.39
CA LEU A 328 35.01 -8.22 0.21
C LEU A 328 35.78 -8.52 -1.09
N LYS A 329 37.12 -8.42 -1.07
CA LYS A 329 37.99 -8.89 -2.16
C LYS A 329 37.99 -10.42 -2.29
N ASP A 330 37.59 -11.14 -1.24
CA ASP A 330 37.33 -12.58 -1.30
C ASP A 330 35.90 -12.85 -1.79
N PRO A 331 35.69 -13.71 -2.80
CA PRO A 331 34.35 -13.99 -3.34
C PRO A 331 33.38 -14.61 -2.33
N GLY A 332 33.87 -15.52 -1.49
CA GLY A 332 33.07 -16.20 -0.47
C GLY A 332 32.58 -15.22 0.60
N CYS A 333 33.45 -14.31 1.03
CA CYS A 333 33.06 -13.21 1.92
C CYS A 333 32.05 -12.26 1.27
N LEU A 334 32.24 -11.90 0.00
CA LEU A 334 31.29 -11.01 -0.70
C LEU A 334 29.90 -11.62 -0.78
N LYS A 335 29.81 -12.90 -1.15
CA LYS A 335 28.55 -13.64 -1.21
C LYS A 335 27.83 -13.62 0.14
N GLU A 336 28.55 -13.95 1.20
CA GLU A 336 27.98 -14.03 2.54
C GLU A 336 27.56 -12.65 3.07
N GLN A 337 28.34 -11.60 2.79
CA GLN A 337 27.98 -10.21 3.09
C GLN A 337 26.63 -9.83 2.46
N CYS A 338 26.45 -10.13 1.17
CA CYS A 338 25.20 -9.81 0.47
C CYS A 338 24.01 -10.58 1.06
N ARG A 339 24.21 -11.88 1.35
CA ARG A 339 23.18 -12.75 1.94
C ARG A 339 22.74 -12.25 3.31
N LEU A 340 23.69 -11.97 4.21
CA LEU A 340 23.39 -11.51 5.56
C LEU A 340 22.80 -10.09 5.57
N LEU A 341 23.26 -9.20 4.69
CA LEU A 341 22.67 -7.87 4.54
C LEU A 341 21.21 -7.98 4.08
N TYR A 342 20.92 -8.81 3.08
CA TYR A 342 19.54 -9.05 2.65
C TYR A 342 18.67 -9.56 3.80
N GLN A 343 19.16 -10.51 4.60
CA GLN A 343 18.42 -11.01 5.77
C GLN A 343 18.18 -9.93 6.84
N ALA A 344 19.14 -9.03 7.06
CA ALA A 344 18.96 -7.90 7.96
C ALA A 344 17.87 -6.93 7.47
N LEU A 345 17.83 -6.65 6.16
CA LEU A 345 16.77 -5.84 5.54
C LEU A 345 15.39 -6.50 5.71
N GLN A 346 15.29 -7.81 5.49
CA GLN A 346 14.05 -8.56 5.69
C GLN A 346 13.59 -8.54 7.16
N LYS A 347 14.52 -8.76 8.09
CA LYS A 347 14.25 -8.73 9.54
C LYS A 347 13.72 -7.37 9.97
N ASP A 348 14.24 -6.31 9.38
CA ASP A 348 13.78 -4.94 9.63
C ASP A 348 12.61 -4.55 8.71
N ARG A 349 11.96 -5.48 8.00
CA ARG A 349 10.81 -5.22 7.12
C ARG A 349 11.04 -4.13 6.07
N VAL A 350 12.26 -4.01 5.57
CA VAL A 350 12.57 -3.20 4.40
C VAL A 350 11.97 -3.90 3.18
N VAL A 351 11.11 -3.20 2.44
CA VAL A 351 10.43 -3.75 1.25
C VAL A 351 11.10 -3.32 -0.06
N TYR A 352 11.92 -2.27 -0.01
CA TYR A 352 12.73 -1.78 -1.12
C TYR A 352 14.04 -1.17 -0.58
N ALA A 353 15.17 -1.54 -1.17
CA ALA A 353 16.48 -1.01 -0.81
C ALA A 353 17.31 -0.63 -2.04
N GLU A 354 17.99 0.51 -1.97
CA GLU A 354 19.03 0.91 -2.91
C GLU A 354 20.40 0.77 -2.24
N ILE A 355 21.07 -0.36 -2.49
CA ILE A 355 22.34 -0.70 -1.87
C ILE A 355 23.47 -0.06 -2.68
N ARG A 356 24.23 0.82 -2.03
CA ARG A 356 25.38 1.48 -2.66
C ARG A 356 26.63 0.65 -2.47
N THR A 357 27.41 0.53 -3.54
CA THR A 357 28.58 -0.36 -3.60
C THR A 357 29.69 0.25 -4.44
N SER A 358 30.94 -0.06 -4.10
CA SER A 358 32.14 0.35 -4.84
C SER A 358 32.84 -0.90 -5.45
N PRO A 359 32.34 -1.50 -6.55
CA PRO A 359 32.91 -2.74 -7.08
C PRO A 359 34.42 -2.68 -7.35
N ASN A 360 34.92 -1.51 -7.78
CA ASN A 360 36.35 -1.26 -7.97
C ASN A 360 37.20 -1.53 -6.72
N ASN A 361 36.67 -1.24 -5.53
CA ASN A 361 37.38 -1.41 -4.26
C ASN A 361 37.50 -2.89 -3.85
N TYR A 362 36.69 -3.77 -4.43
CA TYR A 362 36.68 -5.20 -4.11
C TYR A 362 37.35 -6.07 -5.21
N THR A 363 38.02 -5.43 -6.16
CA THR A 363 38.72 -6.14 -7.25
C THR A 363 39.92 -6.92 -6.75
N ASN A 364 40.28 -7.97 -7.50
CA ASN A 364 41.50 -8.73 -7.30
C ASN A 364 42.09 -9.09 -8.67
N ILE A 365 42.82 -8.13 -9.26
CA ILE A 365 43.32 -8.24 -10.65
C ILE A 365 44.31 -9.39 -10.81
N SER A 366 45.15 -9.67 -9.80
CA SER A 366 46.09 -10.81 -9.85
C SER A 366 45.39 -12.17 -9.89
N LYS A 367 44.13 -12.25 -9.42
CA LYS A 367 43.25 -13.42 -9.55
C LYS A 367 42.22 -13.29 -10.68
N GLY A 368 42.35 -12.29 -11.56
CA GLY A 368 41.44 -12.08 -12.70
C GLY A 368 40.05 -11.52 -12.36
N ARG A 369 39.82 -11.07 -11.12
CA ARG A 369 38.52 -10.55 -10.67
C ARG A 369 38.40 -9.04 -10.92
N SER A 370 37.79 -8.69 -12.04
CA SER A 370 37.58 -7.30 -12.48
C SER A 370 36.41 -6.61 -11.76
N ALA A 371 36.31 -5.28 -11.88
CA ALA A 371 35.19 -4.53 -11.30
C ALA A 371 33.82 -4.94 -11.91
N TRP A 372 33.81 -5.31 -13.19
CA TRP A 372 32.64 -5.87 -13.85
C TRP A 372 32.25 -7.21 -13.23
N THR A 373 33.22 -8.11 -13.03
CA THR A 373 33.01 -9.41 -12.38
C THR A 373 32.41 -9.23 -10.99
N VAL A 374 32.99 -8.35 -10.17
CA VAL A 374 32.48 -8.03 -8.83
C VAL A 374 31.05 -7.50 -8.89
N LEU A 375 30.75 -6.57 -9.79
CA LEU A 375 29.39 -6.04 -9.93
C LEU A 375 28.38 -7.14 -10.28
N CYS A 376 28.74 -8.02 -11.23
CA CYS A 376 27.92 -9.16 -11.59
C CYS A 376 27.64 -10.07 -10.39
N GLU A 377 28.66 -10.37 -9.59
CA GLU A 377 28.54 -11.20 -8.38
C GLU A 377 27.61 -10.55 -7.35
N ILE A 378 27.81 -9.26 -7.02
CA ILE A 378 26.93 -8.53 -6.08
C ILE A 378 25.47 -8.62 -6.52
N ARG A 379 25.22 -8.31 -7.79
CA ARG A 379 23.88 -8.34 -8.37
C ARG A 379 23.32 -9.76 -8.35
N ASP A 380 24.12 -10.78 -8.66
CA ASP A 380 23.67 -12.19 -8.68
C ASP A 380 23.30 -12.66 -7.28
N HIS A 381 24.11 -12.31 -6.27
CA HIS A 381 23.82 -12.69 -4.88
C HIS A 381 22.53 -12.05 -4.38
N PHE A 382 22.30 -10.76 -4.63
CA PHE A 382 21.02 -10.14 -4.28
C PHE A 382 19.85 -10.70 -5.10
N GLN A 383 20.03 -10.95 -6.40
CA GLN A 383 19.01 -11.55 -7.23
C GLN A 383 18.64 -12.96 -6.74
N GLN A 384 19.62 -13.76 -6.34
CA GLN A 384 19.40 -15.07 -5.75
C GLN A 384 18.57 -14.96 -4.47
N CYS A 385 18.95 -14.07 -3.54
CA CYS A 385 18.17 -13.83 -2.32
C CYS A 385 16.74 -13.37 -2.61
N MET A 386 16.55 -12.49 -3.60
CA MET A 386 15.22 -12.05 -4.03
C MET A 386 14.38 -13.21 -4.59
N ASN A 387 14.98 -14.07 -5.43
CA ASN A 387 14.29 -15.22 -6.02
C ASN A 387 13.87 -16.24 -4.94
N GLU A 388 14.77 -16.55 -4.00
CA GLU A 388 14.52 -17.48 -2.89
C GLU A 388 13.41 -17.01 -1.95
N ASN A 389 13.12 -15.70 -1.93
CA ASN A 389 12.13 -15.09 -1.04
C ASN A 389 10.92 -14.51 -1.78
N GLN A 390 10.76 -14.82 -3.07
CA GLN A 390 9.65 -14.30 -3.87
C GLN A 390 8.31 -14.73 -3.26
N GLY A 391 7.40 -13.77 -3.06
CA GLY A 391 6.09 -14.01 -2.43
C GLY A 391 6.10 -14.05 -0.90
N ALA A 392 7.27 -13.98 -0.24
CA ALA A 392 7.32 -13.85 1.22
C ALA A 392 6.81 -12.48 1.67
N ASP A 393 6.15 -12.42 2.82
CA ASP A 393 5.71 -11.15 3.44
C ASP A 393 6.88 -10.20 3.74
N THR A 394 8.07 -10.77 3.96
CA THR A 394 9.32 -10.06 4.21
C THR A 394 10.13 -9.79 2.93
N TYR A 395 9.56 -9.99 1.74
CA TYR A 395 10.27 -9.77 0.48
C TYR A 395 10.76 -8.31 0.35
N CYS A 396 12.07 -8.15 0.11
CA CYS A 396 12.75 -6.89 -0.15
C CYS A 396 13.23 -6.85 -1.61
N HIS A 397 12.77 -5.86 -2.39
CA HIS A 397 13.37 -5.61 -3.70
C HIS A 397 14.66 -4.81 -3.53
N VAL A 398 15.78 -5.31 -4.07
CA VAL A 398 17.08 -4.62 -4.01
C VAL A 398 17.47 -4.09 -5.38
N ASN A 399 17.88 -2.83 -5.46
CA ASN A 399 18.62 -2.26 -6.58
C ASN A 399 19.98 -1.76 -6.11
N LEU A 400 20.87 -1.50 -7.06
CA LEU A 400 22.24 -1.09 -6.80
C LEU A 400 22.51 0.35 -7.25
N ILE A 401 23.31 1.04 -6.45
CA ILE A 401 23.94 2.32 -6.80
C ILE A 401 25.46 2.13 -6.82
N ILE A 402 26.11 2.57 -7.89
CA ILE A 402 27.57 2.47 -8.01
C ILE A 402 28.19 3.74 -7.41
N ILE A 403 29.07 3.55 -6.43
CA ILE A 403 29.80 4.64 -5.79
C ILE A 403 31.00 5.00 -6.65
N VAL A 404 31.10 6.29 -6.96
CA VAL A 404 32.27 6.99 -7.48
C VAL A 404 33.02 7.57 -6.28
N THR A 405 34.19 7.02 -5.98
CA THR A 405 34.95 7.41 -4.80
C THR A 405 35.81 8.63 -5.09
N ARG A 406 35.49 9.78 -4.47
CA ARG A 406 36.35 10.97 -4.47
C ARG A 406 37.46 10.85 -3.42
N LYS A 407 38.63 11.38 -3.77
CA LYS A 407 39.82 11.47 -2.91
C LYS A 407 40.56 12.78 -3.20
N ASP A 408 41.28 13.30 -2.21
CA ASP A 408 42.00 14.58 -2.30
C ASP A 408 43.43 14.42 -2.86
N LYS A 409 43.91 13.19 -3.01
CA LYS A 409 45.27 12.83 -3.42
C LYS A 409 45.29 11.57 -4.31
N GLY A 410 46.35 11.43 -5.08
CA GLY A 410 46.59 10.26 -5.94
C GLY A 410 45.91 10.36 -7.31
N ASP A 411 45.81 9.23 -8.00
CA ASP A 411 45.25 9.15 -9.35
C ASP A 411 43.73 9.36 -9.36
N LEU A 412 43.25 10.48 -9.92
CA LEU A 412 41.83 10.78 -10.02
C LEU A 412 41.14 10.05 -11.19
N SER A 413 41.88 9.36 -12.07
CA SER A 413 41.32 8.61 -13.21
C SER A 413 40.40 7.46 -12.79
N ASP A 414 40.49 7.03 -11.52
CA ASP A 414 39.57 6.06 -10.93
C ASP A 414 38.10 6.49 -11.07
N ILE A 415 37.82 7.80 -11.03
CA ILE A 415 36.47 8.33 -11.19
C ILE A 415 35.89 7.96 -12.56
N SER A 416 36.64 8.19 -13.64
CA SER A 416 36.21 7.84 -14.99
C SER A 416 36.04 6.31 -15.15
N ARG A 417 36.82 5.49 -14.42
CA ARG A 417 36.64 4.02 -14.39
C ARG A 417 35.33 3.60 -13.71
N HIS A 418 35.00 4.21 -12.56
CA HIS A 418 33.75 3.93 -11.83
C HIS A 418 32.54 4.33 -12.69
N LEU A 419 32.62 5.47 -13.37
CA LEU A 419 31.56 5.98 -14.24
C LEU A 419 31.40 5.12 -15.49
N SER A 420 32.50 4.66 -16.10
CA SER A 420 32.46 3.72 -17.24
C SER A 420 31.79 2.40 -16.85
N LEU A 421 32.08 1.89 -15.64
CA LEU A 421 31.40 0.71 -15.10
C LEU A 421 29.89 0.95 -14.97
N ALA A 422 29.48 2.11 -14.44
CA ALA A 422 28.07 2.44 -14.28
C ALA A 422 27.33 2.58 -15.62
N VAL A 423 27.93 3.26 -16.60
CA VAL A 423 27.36 3.38 -17.95
C VAL A 423 27.20 2.02 -18.60
N THR A 424 28.19 1.13 -18.45
CA THR A 424 28.09 -0.26 -18.93
C THR A 424 26.95 -0.98 -18.20
N ALA A 425 26.89 -0.89 -16.88
CA ALA A 425 25.87 -1.53 -16.08
C ALA A 425 24.44 -1.08 -16.44
N ALA A 426 24.23 0.18 -16.80
CA ALA A 426 22.93 0.69 -17.23
C ALA A 426 22.37 -0.05 -18.47
N GLN A 427 23.26 -0.51 -19.37
CA GLN A 427 22.87 -1.23 -20.59
C GLN A 427 22.52 -2.70 -20.32
N HIS A 428 23.16 -3.29 -19.31
CA HIS A 428 23.03 -4.72 -19.02
C HIS A 428 22.05 -5.03 -17.89
N PHE A 429 21.93 -4.13 -16.90
CA PHE A 429 21.16 -4.33 -15.67
C PHE A 429 20.12 -3.21 -15.45
N PRO A 430 19.21 -2.94 -16.42
CA PRO A 430 18.19 -1.91 -16.24
C PRO A 430 17.18 -2.30 -15.16
N PRO A 431 16.63 -1.34 -14.39
CA PRO A 431 15.63 -1.64 -13.35
C PRO A 431 14.33 -2.18 -13.95
N LYS A 432 13.86 -3.31 -13.41
CA LYS A 432 12.60 -3.99 -13.78
C LYS A 432 11.99 -4.63 -12.54
N GLU A 433 10.73 -5.03 -12.63
CA GLU A 433 10.05 -5.78 -11.56
C GLU A 433 10.82 -7.06 -11.21
N SER A 434 10.99 -7.32 -9.92
CA SER A 434 11.70 -8.49 -9.38
C SER A 434 13.13 -8.71 -9.90
N TYR A 435 13.76 -7.66 -10.44
CA TYR A 435 15.11 -7.70 -10.97
C TYR A 435 16.04 -6.73 -10.24
N CYS A 436 17.20 -7.21 -9.80
CA CYS A 436 18.24 -6.40 -9.18
C CYS A 436 18.96 -5.58 -10.26
N GLY A 437 18.52 -4.33 -10.44
CA GLY A 437 19.07 -3.41 -11.45
C GLY A 437 20.04 -2.39 -10.87
N VAL A 438 20.83 -1.77 -11.75
CA VAL A 438 21.64 -0.59 -11.41
C VAL A 438 20.82 0.66 -11.76
N VAL A 439 20.54 1.48 -10.74
CA VAL A 439 19.61 2.62 -10.85
C VAL A 439 20.27 3.98 -10.78
N GLY A 440 21.51 4.04 -10.32
CA GLY A 440 22.20 5.31 -10.23
C GLY A 440 23.66 5.22 -9.84
N VAL A 441 24.23 6.41 -9.66
CA VAL A 441 25.60 6.66 -9.25
C VAL A 441 25.61 7.56 -8.02
N ASP A 442 26.50 7.28 -7.08
CA ASP A 442 26.74 8.10 -5.88
C ASP A 442 28.15 8.70 -5.93
N LEU A 443 28.31 10.00 -5.68
CA LEU A 443 29.63 10.58 -5.38
C LEU A 443 29.87 10.54 -3.87
N ALA A 444 30.78 9.68 -3.41
CA ALA A 444 31.08 9.50 -1.99
C ALA A 444 32.59 9.41 -1.72
N GLY A 445 32.98 9.38 -0.44
CA GLY A 445 34.38 9.44 -0.01
C GLY A 445 34.71 10.81 0.60
N LEU A 446 36.00 11.12 0.76
CA LEU A 446 36.45 12.27 1.55
C LEU A 446 35.95 13.60 0.97
N GLU A 447 34.98 14.19 1.66
CA GLU A 447 34.37 15.46 1.27
C GLU A 447 35.24 16.64 1.70
N SER A 448 35.53 17.54 0.75
CA SER A 448 36.23 18.80 1.02
C SER A 448 36.04 19.80 -0.14
N PRO A 449 36.39 21.08 0.05
CA PRO A 449 36.46 22.05 -1.03
C PRO A 449 37.34 21.63 -2.23
N LYS A 450 38.29 20.71 -2.03
CA LYS A 450 39.18 20.18 -3.08
C LYS A 450 38.62 18.97 -3.83
N THR A 451 37.50 18.41 -3.36
CA THR A 451 36.86 17.22 -3.93
C THR A 451 35.38 17.48 -4.24
N ARG A 452 35.03 18.75 -4.47
CA ARG A 452 33.65 19.14 -4.80
C ARG A 452 33.21 18.56 -6.13
N ALA A 453 31.90 18.36 -6.22
CA ALA A 453 31.22 17.73 -7.33
C ALA A 453 31.50 18.38 -8.70
N SER A 454 31.75 19.70 -8.75
CA SER A 454 32.01 20.42 -10.00
C SER A 454 33.24 19.94 -10.76
N TYR A 455 34.25 19.39 -10.07
CA TYR A 455 35.47 18.89 -10.70
C TYR A 455 35.25 17.65 -11.56
N PHE A 456 34.12 16.97 -11.39
CA PHE A 456 33.78 15.72 -12.08
C PHE A 456 32.60 15.89 -13.04
N ALA A 457 32.14 17.12 -13.28
CA ALA A 457 30.91 17.38 -14.03
C ALA A 457 30.93 16.81 -15.46
N GLU A 458 32.06 16.94 -16.16
CA GLU A 458 32.23 16.40 -17.51
C GLU A 458 32.21 14.87 -17.51
N ASP A 459 32.83 14.22 -16.51
CA ASP A 459 32.83 12.75 -16.39
C ASP A 459 31.43 12.17 -16.15
N PHE A 460 30.51 12.94 -15.55
CA PHE A 460 29.14 12.50 -15.28
C PHE A 460 28.20 12.65 -16.50
N VAL A 461 28.60 13.35 -17.56
CA VAL A 461 27.76 13.54 -18.78
C VAL A 461 27.29 12.19 -19.37
N PRO A 462 28.13 11.15 -19.52
CA PRO A 462 27.70 9.83 -19.96
C PRO A 462 26.65 9.17 -19.06
N VAL A 463 26.73 9.35 -17.73
CA VAL A 463 25.76 8.81 -16.76
C VAL A 463 24.37 9.40 -17.01
N HIS A 464 24.30 10.70 -17.29
CA HIS A 464 23.03 11.36 -17.66
C HIS A 464 22.50 10.85 -19.00
N ARG A 465 23.36 10.63 -19.99
CA ARG A 465 22.97 10.15 -21.32
C ARG A 465 22.38 8.73 -21.30
N CYS A 466 22.83 7.87 -20.39
CA CYS A 466 22.25 6.54 -20.21
C CYS A 466 21.06 6.50 -19.23
N GLY A 467 20.64 7.66 -18.70
CA GLY A 467 19.44 7.78 -17.87
C GLY A 467 19.60 7.34 -16.41
N LEU A 468 20.82 7.05 -15.96
CA LEU A 468 21.08 6.75 -14.55
C LEU A 468 20.83 7.99 -13.68
N ALA A 469 20.25 7.76 -12.50
CA ALA A 469 20.09 8.81 -11.52
C ALA A 469 21.41 9.10 -10.80
N VAL A 470 21.54 10.32 -10.25
CA VAL A 470 22.73 10.73 -9.49
C VAL A 470 22.29 11.12 -8.08
N THR A 471 22.98 10.57 -7.09
CA THR A 471 23.03 11.06 -5.71
C THR A 471 24.48 11.46 -5.38
N ALA A 472 24.66 12.26 -4.34
CA ALA A 472 25.99 12.65 -3.89
C ALA A 472 25.99 12.88 -2.39
N HIS A 473 27.03 12.41 -1.70
CA HIS A 473 27.34 12.91 -0.37
C HIS A 473 27.75 14.37 -0.49
N ALA A 474 26.95 15.28 0.06
CA ALA A 474 27.26 16.69 0.01
C ALA A 474 26.76 17.43 1.25
N GLY A 475 27.60 18.34 1.78
CA GLY A 475 27.28 19.14 2.95
C GLY A 475 27.25 18.35 4.26
N GLU A 476 27.95 17.22 4.31
CA GLU A 476 28.21 16.48 5.55
C GLU A 476 29.41 17.12 6.27
N ILE A 477 30.54 17.24 5.57
CA ILE A 477 31.79 17.86 6.03
C ILE A 477 31.99 19.24 5.41
N ASP A 478 31.75 19.37 4.10
CA ASP A 478 31.85 20.66 3.40
C ASP A 478 30.65 21.56 3.73
N ASP A 479 30.75 22.82 3.34
CA ASP A 479 29.69 23.79 3.49
C ASP A 479 28.57 23.62 2.45
N VAL A 480 27.67 24.59 2.41
CA VAL A 480 26.51 24.60 1.51
C VAL A 480 26.89 24.68 0.02
N GLU A 481 28.10 25.13 -0.31
CA GLU A 481 28.58 25.17 -1.69
C GLU A 481 28.81 23.75 -2.24
N GLY A 482 29.22 22.80 -1.38
CA GLY A 482 29.29 21.38 -1.76
C GLY A 482 27.95 20.85 -2.26
N ILE A 483 26.87 21.19 -1.54
CA ILE A 483 25.48 20.82 -1.90
C ILE A 483 25.07 21.51 -3.21
N TRP A 484 25.35 22.81 -3.34
CA TRP A 484 25.05 23.58 -4.55
C TRP A 484 25.70 22.94 -5.79
N GLN A 485 26.99 22.60 -5.69
CA GLN A 485 27.70 22.00 -6.81
C GLN A 485 27.17 20.61 -7.16
N ALA A 486 26.82 19.78 -6.17
CA ALA A 486 26.19 18.49 -6.44
C ALA A 486 24.87 18.64 -7.23
N ILE A 487 24.00 19.57 -6.82
CA ILE A 487 22.70 19.79 -7.44
C ILE A 487 22.81 20.40 -8.85
N PHE A 488 23.69 21.39 -9.04
CA PHE A 488 23.73 22.17 -10.28
C PHE A 488 24.80 21.71 -11.28
N ARG A 489 25.85 21.01 -10.83
CA ARG A 489 26.92 20.53 -11.72
C ARG A 489 26.80 19.05 -12.05
N LEU A 490 26.30 18.24 -11.10
CA LEU A 490 26.04 16.81 -11.36
C LEU A 490 24.56 16.49 -11.52
N HIS A 491 23.69 17.50 -11.51
CA HIS A 491 22.23 17.31 -11.58
C HIS A 491 21.72 16.27 -10.59
N ALA A 492 22.34 16.22 -9.39
CA ALA A 492 21.99 15.25 -8.36
C ALA A 492 20.51 15.37 -8.01
N ARG A 493 19.79 14.24 -8.04
CA ARG A 493 18.36 14.15 -7.69
C ARG A 493 18.16 13.92 -6.20
N ARG A 494 19.20 13.43 -5.52
CA ARG A 494 19.25 13.29 -4.08
C ARG A 494 20.61 13.73 -3.54
N ILE A 495 20.65 14.12 -2.27
CA ILE A 495 21.85 14.48 -1.54
C ILE A 495 21.91 13.66 -0.26
N GLY A 496 23.03 12.97 -0.06
CA GLY A 496 23.38 12.33 1.20
C GLY A 496 23.72 13.37 2.27
N HIS A 497 23.10 13.24 3.44
CA HIS A 497 23.31 14.04 4.65
C HIS A 497 22.82 15.49 4.59
N ALA A 498 23.37 16.34 3.71
CA ALA A 498 23.00 17.74 3.56
C ALA A 498 22.84 18.53 4.88
N LEU A 499 23.72 18.30 5.86
CA LEU A 499 23.61 18.85 7.22
C LEU A 499 23.65 20.38 7.25
N HIS A 500 24.24 20.99 6.23
CA HIS A 500 24.43 22.43 6.11
C HIS A 500 23.40 23.16 5.22
N LEU A 501 22.39 22.48 4.66
CA LEU A 501 21.43 23.09 3.72
C LEU A 501 20.68 24.30 4.31
N LEU A 502 20.32 24.27 5.61
CA LEU A 502 19.65 25.40 6.27
C LEU A 502 20.47 26.70 6.29
N LYS A 503 21.78 26.65 6.00
CA LYS A 503 22.64 27.85 5.91
C LYS A 503 22.41 28.66 4.63
N SER A 504 21.65 28.16 3.65
CA SER A 504 21.29 28.88 2.43
C SER A 504 19.80 28.75 2.13
N GLN A 505 19.05 29.83 2.34
CA GLN A 505 17.59 29.84 2.12
C GLN A 505 17.23 29.69 0.63
N ASP A 506 18.02 30.27 -0.28
CA ASP A 506 17.79 30.15 -1.73
C ASP A 506 18.02 28.72 -2.23
N LEU A 507 19.04 28.04 -1.71
CA LEU A 507 19.26 26.63 -2.02
C LEU A 507 18.18 25.74 -1.43
N LEU A 508 17.74 26.02 -0.20
CA LEU A 508 16.62 25.31 0.43
C LEU A 508 15.35 25.44 -0.42
N ASN A 509 15.00 26.63 -0.88
CA ASN A 509 13.85 26.85 -1.77
C ASN A 509 14.01 26.05 -3.07
N THR A 510 15.20 26.05 -3.67
CA THR A 510 15.50 25.25 -4.87
C THR A 510 15.29 23.75 -4.62
N VAL A 511 15.73 23.24 -3.47
CA VAL A 511 15.56 21.83 -3.08
C VAL A 511 14.08 21.47 -2.96
N ILE A 512 13.28 22.35 -2.36
CA ILE A 512 11.83 22.19 -2.20
C ILE A 512 11.13 22.21 -3.58
N ASP A 513 11.35 23.25 -4.37
CA ASP A 513 10.68 23.47 -5.66
C ASP A 513 10.96 22.36 -6.67
N ARG A 514 12.18 21.80 -6.64
CA ARG A 514 12.62 20.74 -7.55
C ARG A 514 12.44 19.33 -6.97
N HIS A 515 11.91 19.22 -5.75
CA HIS A 515 11.78 17.97 -5.00
C HIS A 515 13.09 17.16 -4.95
N ILE A 516 14.23 17.82 -4.73
CA ILE A 516 15.52 17.15 -4.54
C ILE A 516 15.47 16.43 -3.18
N GLY A 517 15.72 15.13 -3.20
CA GLY A 517 15.62 14.31 -2.00
C GLY A 517 16.81 14.48 -1.06
N ILE A 518 16.59 14.44 0.26
CA ILE A 518 17.65 14.48 1.26
C ILE A 518 17.66 13.17 2.05
N GLU A 519 18.77 12.44 1.96
CA GLU A 519 18.98 11.15 2.60
C GLU A 519 19.68 11.37 3.96
N MET A 520 18.93 11.39 5.06
CA MET A 520 19.50 11.62 6.40
C MET A 520 19.85 10.30 7.08
N CYS A 521 20.90 10.30 7.91
CA CYS A 521 21.44 9.10 8.56
C CYS A 521 21.62 9.35 10.07
N PRO A 522 20.54 9.30 10.88
CA PRO A 522 20.53 9.80 12.27
C PRO A 522 21.65 9.29 13.18
N LEU A 523 21.89 7.96 13.21
CA LEU A 523 22.95 7.40 14.04
C LEU A 523 24.35 7.76 13.53
N ALA A 524 24.58 7.67 12.22
CA ALA A 524 25.87 8.04 11.63
C ALA A 524 26.16 9.54 11.86
N ASN A 525 25.19 10.42 11.59
CA ASN A 525 25.35 11.85 11.80
C ASN A 525 25.57 12.19 13.29
N TYR A 526 24.90 11.50 14.22
CA TYR A 526 25.17 11.60 15.66
C TYR A 526 26.61 11.19 16.00
N GLN A 527 27.06 10.03 15.51
CA GLN A 527 28.38 9.47 15.80
C GLN A 527 29.51 10.33 15.21
N ILE A 528 29.30 10.90 14.03
CA ILE A 528 30.30 11.67 13.29
C ILE A 528 30.34 13.14 13.75
N HIS A 529 29.18 13.78 13.95
CA HIS A 529 29.07 15.23 14.19
C HIS A 529 28.57 15.62 15.58
N GLY A 530 28.04 14.67 16.34
CA GLY A 530 27.65 14.90 17.74
C GLY A 530 26.40 15.76 17.89
N PHE A 531 25.44 15.66 16.95
CA PHE A 531 24.10 16.20 17.15
C PHE A 531 23.56 15.70 18.48
N LYS A 532 23.02 16.58 19.33
CA LYS A 532 22.65 16.18 20.70
C LYS A 532 21.14 15.99 20.85
N PRO A 533 20.71 14.90 21.49
CA PRO A 533 19.41 14.84 22.14
C PRO A 533 19.33 15.95 23.17
N MET A 534 18.41 16.89 23.02
CA MET A 534 18.03 17.89 24.02
C MET A 534 19.17 18.60 24.77
N GLU A 535 19.68 19.72 24.23
CA GLU A 535 19.81 21.01 24.95
C GLU A 535 20.70 21.99 24.18
N ASN A 536 20.21 23.23 24.08
CA ASN A 536 20.87 24.43 23.56
C ASN A 536 21.12 24.42 22.05
N ASN A 537 20.19 25.04 21.30
CA ASN A 537 20.06 25.41 19.87
C ASN A 537 21.28 25.44 18.91
N LYS A 538 22.52 25.21 19.34
CA LYS A 538 23.73 25.29 18.52
C LYS A 538 24.04 24.02 17.72
N ASN A 539 23.40 22.88 18.00
CA ASN A 539 23.61 21.64 17.25
C ASN A 539 22.31 20.81 17.09
N THR A 540 21.25 21.46 16.64
CA THR A 540 19.95 20.82 16.37
C THR A 540 20.02 20.01 15.09
N TYR A 541 19.53 18.77 15.12
CA TYR A 541 19.46 17.91 13.94
C TYR A 541 18.43 18.47 12.93
N PRO A 542 18.79 18.69 11.65
CA PRO A 542 17.98 19.54 10.76
C PRO A 542 16.74 18.84 10.16
N LEU A 543 16.60 17.51 10.33
CA LEU A 543 15.56 16.70 9.69
C LEU A 543 14.14 17.23 9.92
N LYS A 544 13.80 17.60 11.16
CA LYS A 544 12.45 18.09 11.49
C LYS A 544 12.15 19.42 10.80
N GLU A 545 13.13 20.30 10.69
CA GLU A 545 12.98 21.57 9.99
C GLU A 545 12.83 21.35 8.48
N TYR A 546 13.63 20.46 7.87
CA TYR A 546 13.46 20.04 6.48
C TYR A 546 12.05 19.54 6.21
N LEU A 547 11.54 18.66 7.08
CA LEU A 547 10.20 18.12 6.96
C LEU A 547 9.12 19.22 7.05
N ASN A 548 9.25 20.15 8.01
CA ASN A 548 8.30 21.25 8.19
C ASN A 548 8.30 22.24 7.01
N ARG A 549 9.45 22.43 6.35
CA ARG A 549 9.62 23.29 5.18
C ARG A 549 9.18 22.64 3.87
N GLY A 550 8.82 21.36 3.89
CA GLY A 550 8.36 20.62 2.70
C GLY A 550 9.47 19.95 1.88
N VAL A 551 10.68 19.83 2.44
CA VAL A 551 11.76 19.06 1.81
C VAL A 551 11.42 17.57 1.84
N TYR A 552 11.67 16.87 0.73
CA TYR A 552 11.55 15.42 0.67
C TYR A 552 12.75 14.76 1.36
N VAL A 553 12.68 14.71 2.69
CA VAL A 553 13.69 14.12 3.56
C VAL A 553 13.34 12.68 3.93
N THR A 554 14.34 11.80 4.01
CA THR A 554 14.22 10.39 4.38
C THR A 554 15.18 10.02 5.51
N VAL A 555 14.98 8.85 6.11
CA VAL A 555 15.84 8.27 7.14
C VAL A 555 16.43 7.00 6.59
N ASN A 556 17.72 6.80 6.83
CA ASN A 556 18.52 5.72 6.27
C ASN A 556 19.57 5.27 7.29
N THR A 557 20.22 4.14 7.02
CA THR A 557 21.17 3.53 7.97
C THR A 557 22.62 3.94 7.77
N ASP A 558 22.99 4.41 6.58
CA ASP A 558 24.37 4.61 6.13
C ASP A 558 25.18 3.31 6.17
N ASN A 559 25.76 2.97 7.33
CA ASN A 559 26.52 1.76 7.55
C ASN A 559 25.95 1.00 8.77
N ILE A 560 25.03 0.06 8.53
CA ILE A 560 24.35 -0.72 9.58
C ILE A 560 25.31 -1.30 10.62
N GLY A 561 26.44 -1.86 10.17
CA GLY A 561 27.44 -2.50 11.02
C GLY A 561 28.27 -1.52 11.83
N ILE A 562 28.77 -0.49 11.14
CA ILE A 562 29.59 0.55 11.77
C ILE A 562 28.74 1.28 12.80
N SER A 563 27.57 1.79 12.40
CA SER A 563 26.66 2.49 13.31
C SER A 563 25.97 1.60 14.33
N LYS A 564 26.05 0.27 14.20
CA LYS A 564 25.41 -0.73 15.07
C LYS A 564 23.91 -0.44 15.26
N GLY A 565 23.21 -0.17 14.15
CA GLY A 565 21.79 0.18 14.18
C GLY A 565 21.06 -0.14 12.88
N SER A 566 19.84 -0.63 13.03
CA SER A 566 18.87 -0.86 11.96
C SER A 566 18.17 0.43 11.52
N LEU A 567 17.32 0.35 10.49
CA LEU A 567 16.51 1.49 10.08
C LEU A 567 15.44 1.80 11.14
N THR A 568 14.90 0.77 11.80
CA THR A 568 14.06 0.94 13.00
C THR A 568 14.78 1.72 14.10
N ASP A 569 16.04 1.39 14.41
CA ASP A 569 16.81 2.11 15.44
C ASP A 569 17.00 3.59 15.07
N ASN A 570 17.28 3.88 13.79
CA ASN A 570 17.40 5.25 13.30
C ASN A 570 16.08 6.02 13.40
N LEU A 571 14.94 5.40 13.10
CA LEU A 571 13.61 6.02 13.22
C LEU A 571 13.24 6.31 14.69
N LEU A 572 13.46 5.35 15.58
CA LEU A 572 13.19 5.53 17.02
C LEU A 572 14.08 6.61 17.62
N PHE A 573 15.33 6.70 17.17
CA PHE A 573 16.28 7.71 17.64
C PHE A 573 15.87 9.15 17.24
N LEU A 574 14.97 9.32 16.27
CA LEU A 574 14.45 10.64 15.95
C LEU A 574 13.64 11.27 17.09
N ALA A 575 12.99 10.50 17.96
CA ALA A 575 12.28 11.09 19.09
C ALA A 575 13.23 11.86 20.02
N GLU A 576 14.50 11.42 20.08
CA GLU A 576 15.56 12.05 20.85
C GLU A 576 16.20 13.24 20.09
N LEU A 577 16.50 13.06 18.80
CA LEU A 577 17.16 14.09 17.98
C LEU A 577 16.22 15.22 17.52
N CYS A 578 14.93 14.94 17.41
CA CYS A 578 13.90 15.84 16.91
C CYS A 578 12.70 15.86 17.87
N PRO A 579 12.79 16.59 19.00
CA PRO A 579 11.71 16.66 19.98
C PRO A 579 10.37 17.05 19.33
N GLY A 580 9.32 16.29 19.64
CA GLY A 580 7.98 16.49 19.09
C GLY A 580 7.80 15.98 17.66
N ILE A 581 8.73 15.21 17.10
CA ILE A 581 8.46 14.43 15.89
C ILE A 581 7.30 13.47 16.15
N ARG A 582 6.33 13.43 15.23
CA ARG A 582 5.08 12.67 15.39
C ARG A 582 5.13 11.36 14.62
N ARG A 583 4.23 10.44 14.94
CA ARG A 583 4.02 9.22 14.16
C ARG A 583 3.62 9.53 12.70
N LEU A 584 2.82 10.57 12.49
CA LEU A 584 2.48 11.07 11.16
C LEU A 584 3.73 11.51 10.38
N ASP A 585 4.72 12.09 11.07
CA ASP A 585 5.97 12.50 10.45
C ASP A 585 6.79 11.29 10.00
N ILE A 586 6.78 10.18 10.75
CA ILE A 586 7.37 8.90 10.31
C ILE A 586 6.73 8.40 9.01
N LEU A 587 5.41 8.47 8.90
CA LEU A 587 4.71 8.10 7.66
C LEU A 587 5.02 9.07 6.50
N LYS A 588 5.27 10.35 6.77
CA LYS A 588 5.77 11.31 5.76
C LYS A 588 7.17 10.97 5.28
N LEU A 589 8.09 10.64 6.19
CA LEU A 589 9.46 10.20 5.84
C LEU A 589 9.42 8.94 4.96
N LEU A 590 8.54 7.98 5.29
CA LEU A 590 8.32 6.78 4.49
C LEU A 590 7.75 7.11 3.10
N ASN A 591 6.76 8.02 3.01
CA ASN A 591 6.23 8.47 1.73
C ASN A 591 7.31 9.16 0.88
N HIS A 592 8.09 10.08 1.48
CA HIS A 592 9.20 10.74 0.80
C HIS A 592 10.19 9.72 0.23
N ALA A 593 10.54 8.67 0.99
CA ALA A 593 11.41 7.60 0.52
C ALA A 593 10.85 6.89 -0.73
N CYS A 594 9.53 6.69 -0.80
CA CYS A 594 8.91 6.17 -2.02
C CYS A 594 9.01 7.17 -3.19
N GLN A 595 8.77 8.46 -2.93
CA GLN A 595 8.76 9.49 -3.97
C GLN A 595 10.14 9.70 -4.60
N ILE A 596 11.19 9.67 -3.79
CA ILE A 596 12.56 9.95 -4.24
C ILE A 596 13.35 8.68 -4.60
N ALA A 597 12.78 7.49 -4.42
CA ALA A 597 13.37 6.24 -4.91
C ALA A 597 13.64 6.31 -6.42
N PHE A 598 14.80 5.80 -6.84
CA PHE A 598 15.24 5.68 -8.22
C PHE A 598 14.54 4.49 -8.89
N LEU A 599 13.22 4.62 -9.00
CA LEU A 599 12.32 3.68 -9.65
C LEU A 599 11.59 4.35 -10.82
N PRO A 600 11.34 3.60 -11.90
CA PRO A 600 10.33 3.96 -12.89
C PRO A 600 8.96 4.23 -12.21
N HIS A 601 8.16 5.10 -12.82
CA HIS A 601 6.87 5.53 -12.26
C HIS A 601 5.94 4.37 -11.89
N GLN A 602 5.88 3.33 -12.73
CA GLN A 602 5.06 2.15 -12.47
C GLN A 602 5.51 1.40 -11.20
N LEU A 603 6.81 1.05 -11.10
CA LEU A 603 7.35 0.34 -9.93
C LEU A 603 7.25 1.18 -8.65
N ARG A 604 7.37 2.51 -8.75
CA ARG A 604 7.11 3.42 -7.62
C ARG A 604 5.66 3.35 -7.15
N THR A 605 4.72 3.33 -8.08
CA THR A 605 3.28 3.25 -7.76
C THR A 605 2.96 1.92 -7.08
N GLU A 606 3.53 0.82 -7.55
CA GLU A 606 3.43 -0.51 -6.93
C GLU A 606 4.03 -0.54 -5.52
N LEU A 607 5.21 0.07 -5.33
CA LEU A 607 5.84 0.22 -4.00
C LEU A 607 4.94 0.98 -3.02
N ILE A 608 4.39 2.13 -3.45
CA ILE A 608 3.47 2.93 -2.63
C ILE A 608 2.23 2.12 -2.28
N HIS A 609 1.65 1.38 -3.23
CA HIS A 609 0.50 0.53 -2.99
C HIS A 609 0.81 -0.60 -2.00
N LYS A 610 1.98 -1.25 -2.12
CA LYS A 610 2.45 -2.27 -1.18
C LYS A 610 2.59 -1.70 0.22
N ILE A 611 3.15 -0.50 0.38
CA ILE A 611 3.26 0.16 1.68
C ILE A 611 1.88 0.46 2.25
N GLN A 612 1.00 1.10 1.48
CA GLN A 612 -0.36 1.46 1.91
C GLN A 612 -1.17 0.26 2.41
N LYS A 613 -1.05 -0.89 1.74
CA LYS A 613 -1.74 -2.12 2.13
C LYS A 613 -1.26 -2.66 3.48
N ASN A 614 -0.01 -2.38 3.85
CA ASN A 614 0.65 -2.92 5.03
C ASN A 614 0.85 -1.88 6.15
N LEU A 615 0.20 -0.71 6.07
CA LEU A 615 0.16 0.22 7.19
C LEU A 615 -0.70 -0.35 8.31
N LEU A 616 -0.17 -0.32 9.53
CA LEU A 616 -0.82 -0.86 10.72
C LEU A 616 -1.42 0.26 11.56
N THR A 617 -2.67 0.06 11.99
CA THR A 617 -3.32 0.93 12.99
C THR A 617 -2.95 0.46 14.41
N PRO A 618 -3.13 1.31 15.44
CA PRO A 618 -3.00 0.87 16.83
C PRO A 618 -4.03 -0.21 17.18
N THR A 619 -5.21 -0.19 16.53
CA THR A 619 -6.24 -1.22 16.64
C THR A 619 -5.72 -2.58 16.16
N ASN A 620 -4.99 -2.61 15.02
CA ASN A 620 -4.35 -3.83 14.49
C ASN A 620 -3.27 -4.38 15.45
N LEU A 621 -2.67 -3.52 16.27
CA LEU A 621 -1.61 -3.86 17.21
C LEU A 621 -2.10 -4.08 18.65
N ALA A 622 -3.42 -4.05 18.89
CA ALA A 622 -4.01 -4.07 20.22
C ALA A 622 -3.48 -2.98 21.18
N LEU A 623 -2.86 -1.91 20.66
CA LEU A 623 -2.27 -0.82 21.45
C LEU A 623 -3.32 0.07 22.12
N PHE A 624 -4.58 -0.03 21.73
CA PHE A 624 -5.69 0.64 22.40
C PHE A 624 -6.28 -0.16 23.57
N ASN A 625 -5.81 -1.38 23.81
CA ASN A 625 -6.24 -2.19 24.95
C ASN A 625 -5.32 -1.91 26.15
N GLU A 626 -5.52 -0.77 26.82
CA GLU A 626 -5.10 -0.69 28.22
C GLU A 626 -6.17 -1.38 29.09
N PRO A 627 -5.79 -2.21 30.08
CA PRO A 627 -6.75 -2.68 31.07
C PRO A 627 -7.26 -1.48 31.86
N SER A 628 -8.58 -1.33 31.88
CA SER A 628 -9.33 -0.38 32.74
C SER A 628 -9.02 -0.54 34.21
#